data_AF-A0A485K2E6-F1
#
_entry.id   AF-A0A485K2E6-F1
#
_cell.length_a   1.000
_cell.length_b   1.000
_cell.length_c   1.000
_cell.angle_alpha   90.00
_cell.angle_beta   90.00
_cell.angle_gamma   90.00
#
_symmetry.space_group_name_H-M   'P 1'
#
loop_
_entity.id
_entity.type
_entity.pdbx_description
1 polymer ?
#
loop_
_entity_poly.entity_id
_entity_poly.type
_entity_poly.pdbx_seq_one_letter_code
_entity_poly.pdbx_strand_id
1 'polypeptide(L)'
;MQQASTFRYGTTLQRLLECAFHWNAFELLFETPKPSDGYYIRGYLKIWPIVRACVYYQIWLQRADRTFRVDLTFKSPLEISLQAAGLIKLHLRQLLQDLPLKKGFIKVFNLLKQLSRDSWLKQFVLPDAVQD
;
A
#
# COMPACT_ATOMS: atom_id res chain seq x y z
N MET A 1 4.84 14.45 -15.47
CA MET A 1 4.30 13.15 -15.97
C MET A 1 4.88 11.89 -15.30
N GLN A 2 6.02 11.92 -14.59
CA GLN A 2 6.61 10.73 -13.95
C GLN A 2 5.95 10.24 -12.64
N GLN A 3 5.14 11.08 -11.96
CA GLN A 3 4.45 10.68 -10.72
C GLN A 3 3.28 9.73 -11.00
N ALA A 4 2.68 9.76 -12.20
CA ALA A 4 1.51 8.96 -12.55
C ALA A 4 1.80 7.45 -12.72
N SER A 5 3.04 7.06 -13.01
CA SER A 5 3.40 5.63 -13.20
C SER A 5 3.65 4.89 -11.90
N THR A 6 4.16 5.55 -10.85
CA THR A 6 4.24 4.97 -9.49
C THR A 6 2.84 4.72 -8.92
N PHE A 7 1.87 5.59 -9.25
CA PHE A 7 0.48 5.43 -8.82
C PHE A 7 -0.28 4.30 -9.52
N ARG A 8 0.11 3.88 -10.74
CA ARG A 8 -0.54 2.75 -11.44
C ARG A 8 -0.43 1.43 -10.66
N TYR A 9 0.61 1.25 -9.86
CA TYR A 9 0.76 0.08 -9.00
C TYR A 9 0.07 0.24 -7.63
N GLY A 10 -0.13 1.49 -7.17
CA GLY A 10 -0.87 1.81 -5.95
C GLY A 10 -2.40 1.70 -6.09
N THR A 11 -2.94 1.81 -7.31
CA THR A 11 -4.38 1.71 -7.57
C THR A 11 -4.93 0.28 -7.53
N THR A 12 -4.07 -0.74 -7.48
CA THR A 12 -4.48 -2.15 -7.43
C THR A 12 -5.35 -2.45 -6.21
N LEU A 13 -4.98 -1.92 -5.04
CA LEU A 13 -5.76 -2.02 -3.79
C LEU A 13 -7.15 -1.39 -3.94
N GLN A 14 -7.22 -0.20 -4.53
CA GLN A 14 -8.48 0.52 -4.73
C GLN A 14 -9.38 -0.21 -5.72
N ARG A 15 -8.81 -0.75 -6.80
CA ARG A 15 -9.55 -1.53 -7.80
C ARG A 15 -10.13 -2.81 -7.22
N LEU A 16 -9.34 -3.58 -6.46
CA LEU A 16 -9.78 -4.87 -5.89
C LEU A 16 -10.84 -4.73 -4.80
N LEU A 17 -10.88 -3.57 -4.13
CA LEU A 17 -11.87 -3.26 -3.10
C LEU A 17 -12.99 -2.37 -3.63
N GLU A 18 -13.00 -2.12 -4.94
CA GLU A 18 -13.96 -1.25 -5.63
C GLU A 18 -14.15 0.10 -4.91
N CYS A 19 -13.05 0.63 -4.41
CA CYS A 19 -13.07 1.93 -3.79
C CYS A 19 -13.42 3.00 -4.82
N ALA A 20 -14.10 4.06 -4.38
CA ALA A 20 -14.25 5.25 -5.19
C ALA A 20 -12.86 5.75 -5.65
N PHE A 21 -12.69 5.91 -6.96
CA PHE A 21 -11.47 6.46 -7.53
C PHE A 21 -11.40 7.96 -7.22
N HIS A 22 -10.23 8.40 -6.79
CA HIS A 22 -9.95 9.79 -6.53
C HIS A 22 -9.73 10.53 -7.87
N TRP A 23 -10.44 11.63 -8.08
CA TRP A 23 -10.44 12.37 -9.35
C TRP A 23 -9.28 13.38 -9.44
N ASN A 24 -8.64 13.66 -8.31
CA ASN A 24 -7.56 14.63 -8.22
C ASN A 24 -6.46 14.19 -7.24
N ALA A 25 -5.30 14.85 -7.34
CA ALA A 25 -4.14 14.55 -6.50
C ALA A 25 -4.41 14.80 -5.01
N PHE A 26 -5.28 15.74 -4.65
CA PHE A 26 -5.61 16.00 -3.24
C PHE A 26 -6.35 14.82 -2.62
N GLU A 27 -7.42 14.34 -3.24
CA GLU A 27 -8.15 13.16 -2.79
C GLU A 27 -7.25 11.93 -2.76
N LEU A 28 -6.43 11.75 -3.81
CA LEU A 28 -5.47 10.67 -3.87
C LEU A 28 -4.50 10.66 -2.69
N LEU A 29 -4.17 11.84 -2.19
CA LEU A 29 -3.19 12.00 -1.13
C LEU A 29 -3.83 12.03 0.28
N PHE A 30 -4.95 12.72 0.46
CA PHE A 30 -5.47 13.02 1.79
C PHE A 30 -6.68 12.15 2.14
N GLU A 31 -7.48 11.76 1.14
CA GLU A 31 -8.70 11.00 1.37
C GLU A 31 -8.47 9.50 1.52
N THR A 32 -9.22 8.90 2.44
CA THR A 32 -9.21 7.45 2.62
C THR A 32 -10.30 6.84 1.74
N PRO A 33 -9.94 6.15 0.66
CA PRO A 33 -10.93 5.55 -0.21
C PRO A 33 -11.65 4.45 0.55
N LYS A 34 -12.99 4.46 0.53
CA LYS A 34 -13.77 3.46 1.25
C LYS A 34 -14.06 2.27 0.31
N PRO A 35 -13.78 1.03 0.73
CA PRO A 35 -14.26 -0.15 0.02
C PRO A 35 -15.77 -0.10 -0.21
N SER A 36 -16.25 -0.60 -1.34
CA SER A 36 -17.68 -0.71 -1.63
C SER A 36 -18.38 -1.64 -0.63
N ASP A 37 -17.72 -2.76 -0.31
CA ASP A 37 -18.18 -3.73 0.67
C ASP A 37 -17.80 -3.32 2.11
N GLY A 38 -18.84 -3.02 2.90
CA GLY A 38 -18.75 -2.65 4.31
C GLY A 38 -17.99 -3.65 5.18
N TYR A 39 -17.91 -4.92 4.77
CA TYR A 39 -17.17 -5.96 5.45
C TYR A 39 -15.68 -5.64 5.58
N TYR A 40 -15.09 -5.03 4.54
CA TYR A 40 -13.65 -4.75 4.47
C TYR A 40 -13.24 -3.42 5.10
N ILE A 41 -14.17 -2.50 5.34
CA ILE A 41 -13.87 -1.13 5.84
C ILE A 41 -12.99 -1.17 7.09
N ARG A 42 -13.32 -1.99 8.08
CA ARG A 42 -12.57 -2.04 9.35
C ARG A 42 -11.14 -2.58 9.19
N GLY A 43 -10.93 -3.54 8.28
CA GLY A 43 -9.60 -4.01 7.93
C GLY A 43 -8.83 -2.94 7.16
N TYR A 44 -9.52 -2.27 6.24
CA TYR A 44 -8.94 -1.29 5.34
C TYR A 44 -8.41 -0.08 6.10
N LEU A 45 -9.20 0.47 7.03
CA LEU A 45 -8.81 1.59 7.89
C LEU A 45 -7.54 1.31 8.72
N LYS A 46 -7.19 0.05 8.94
CA LYS A 46 -5.96 -0.34 9.66
C LYS A 46 -4.75 -0.45 8.75
N ILE A 47 -4.93 -0.92 7.51
CA ILE A 47 -3.81 -1.10 6.57
C ILE A 47 -3.53 0.13 5.72
N TRP A 48 -4.54 0.95 5.41
CA TRP A 48 -4.40 2.09 4.51
C TRP A 48 -3.38 3.14 5.00
N PRO A 49 -3.34 3.50 6.29
CA PRO A 49 -2.30 4.41 6.79
C PRO A 49 -0.88 3.88 6.57
N ILE A 50 -0.68 2.56 6.68
CA ILE A 50 0.62 1.91 6.39
C ILE A 50 0.98 2.07 4.91
N VAL A 51 0.03 1.73 4.02
CA VAL A 51 0.23 1.85 2.57
C VAL A 51 0.58 3.29 2.19
N ARG A 52 -0.22 4.25 2.67
CA ARG A 52 -0.02 5.67 2.38
C ARG A 52 1.34 6.15 2.88
N ALA A 53 1.71 5.85 4.13
CA ALA A 53 2.97 6.27 4.72
C ALA A 53 4.18 5.73 3.93
N CYS A 54 4.16 4.45 3.54
CA CYS A 54 5.25 3.85 2.77
C CYS A 54 5.40 4.46 1.39
N VAL A 55 4.29 4.71 0.69
CA VAL A 55 4.31 5.38 -0.62
C VAL A 55 4.85 6.81 -0.50
N TYR A 56 4.44 7.55 0.53
CA TYR A 56 4.90 8.92 0.76
C TYR A 56 6.36 8.99 1.12
N TYR A 57 6.80 8.10 1.99
CA TYR A 57 8.20 7.99 2.34
C TYR A 57 9.05 7.78 1.09
N GLN A 58 8.64 6.89 0.17
CA GLN A 58 9.39 6.67 -1.07
C GLN A 58 9.36 7.88 -2.01
N ILE A 59 8.21 8.54 -2.18
CA ILE A 59 8.13 9.76 -3.00
C ILE A 59 9.01 10.87 -2.42
N TRP A 60 8.93 11.09 -1.10
CA TRP A 60 9.73 12.07 -0.39
C TRP A 60 11.21 11.75 -0.51
N LEU A 61 11.62 10.51 -0.25
CA LEU A 61 13.00 10.06 -0.32
C LEU A 61 13.58 10.30 -1.72
N GLN A 62 12.82 9.98 -2.76
CA GLN A 62 13.28 10.22 -4.14
C GLN A 62 13.39 11.70 -4.49
N ARG A 63 12.54 12.57 -3.92
CA ARG A 63 12.69 14.02 -4.07
C ARG A 63 13.92 14.53 -3.30
N ALA A 64 14.12 14.05 -2.07
CA ALA A 64 15.24 14.40 -1.24
C ALA A 64 16.58 13.95 -1.86
N ASP A 65 16.68 12.71 -2.33
CA ASP A 65 17.86 12.19 -3.04
C ASP A 65 18.20 13.07 -4.25
N ARG A 66 17.20 13.46 -5.05
CA ARG A 66 17.41 14.35 -6.20
C ARG A 66 17.89 15.76 -5.84
N THR A 67 17.58 16.24 -4.64
CA THR A 67 17.98 17.58 -4.18
C THR A 67 19.34 17.55 -3.49
N PHE A 68 19.62 16.52 -2.69
CA PHE A 68 20.74 16.49 -1.76
C PHE A 68 21.81 15.44 -2.11
N ARG A 69 21.52 14.51 -3.01
CA ARG A 69 22.39 13.38 -3.42
C ARG A 69 22.33 13.16 -4.93
N VAL A 70 22.71 14.19 -5.67
CA VAL A 70 22.62 14.26 -7.13
C VAL A 70 23.46 13.22 -7.87
N ASP A 71 24.42 12.61 -7.17
CA ASP A 71 25.30 11.54 -7.63
C ASP A 71 24.60 10.17 -7.68
N LEU A 72 23.46 10.01 -7.00
CA LEU A 72 22.72 8.76 -7.02
C LEU A 72 22.05 8.50 -8.37
N THR A 73 22.16 7.26 -8.84
CA THR A 73 21.46 6.80 -10.04
C THR A 73 19.96 6.98 -9.91
N PHE A 74 19.34 7.49 -10.97
CA PHE A 74 17.89 7.63 -11.02
C PHE A 74 17.21 6.26 -10.95
N LYS A 75 16.30 6.10 -9.97
CA LYS A 75 15.44 4.92 -9.86
C LYS A 75 14.21 5.07 -10.75
N SER A 76 13.90 4.02 -11.50
CA SER A 76 12.68 3.92 -12.26
C SER A 76 11.43 3.92 -11.34
N PRO A 77 10.25 4.34 -11.86
CA PRO A 77 9.00 4.26 -11.11
C PRO A 77 8.67 2.85 -10.58
N LEU A 78 9.08 1.80 -11.30
CA LEU A 78 8.89 0.41 -10.87
C LEU A 78 9.75 0.09 -9.65
N GLU A 79 11.03 0.44 -9.66
CA GLU A 79 11.92 0.22 -8.51
C GLU A 79 11.43 0.94 -7.25
N ILE A 80 10.96 2.18 -7.40
CA ILE A 80 10.36 2.95 -6.30
C ILE A 80 9.10 2.24 -5.77
N SER A 81 8.28 1.70 -6.66
CA SER A 81 7.06 0.95 -6.30
C SER A 81 7.40 -0.34 -5.55
N LEU A 82 8.45 -1.07 -5.98
CA LEU A 82 8.94 -2.27 -5.30
C LEU A 82 9.51 -1.94 -3.92
N GLN A 83 10.22 -0.83 -3.76
CA GLN A 83 10.71 -0.36 -2.46
C GLN A 83 9.56 -0.01 -1.51
N ALA A 84 8.52 0.67 -2.01
CA ALA A 84 7.31 0.93 -1.23
C ALA A 84 6.62 -0.38 -0.84
N ALA A 85 6.43 -1.30 -1.79
CA ALA A 85 5.80 -2.60 -1.55
C ALA A 85 6.54 -3.42 -0.48
N GLY A 86 7.88 -3.42 -0.51
CA GLY A 86 8.70 -4.07 0.50
C GLY A 86 8.50 -3.49 1.91
N LEU A 87 8.44 -2.16 2.04
CA LEU A 87 8.14 -1.51 3.32
C LEU A 87 6.72 -1.84 3.81
N ILE A 88 5.74 -1.84 2.91
CA ILE A 88 4.37 -2.22 3.25
C ILE A 88 4.34 -3.66 3.75
N LYS A 89 4.98 -4.60 3.04
CA LYS A 89 5.06 -6.01 3.45
C LYS A 89 5.66 -6.16 4.84
N LEU A 90 6.74 -5.43 5.13
CA LEU A 90 7.38 -5.44 6.45
C LEU A 90 6.41 -4.97 7.56
N HIS A 91 5.75 -3.83 7.36
CA HIS A 91 4.80 -3.29 8.34
C HIS A 91 3.54 -4.14 8.48
N LEU A 92 3.04 -4.72 7.40
CA LEU A 92 1.93 -5.67 7.47
C LEU A 92 2.34 -6.93 8.22
N ARG A 93 3.57 -7.44 8.04
CA ARG A 93 4.08 -8.58 8.81
C ARG A 93 4.14 -8.26 10.31
N GLN A 94 4.65 -7.08 10.68
CA GLN A 94 4.66 -6.64 12.08
C GLN A 94 3.23 -6.54 12.64
N LEU A 95 2.33 -5.91 11.87
CA LEU A 95 0.92 -5.80 12.23
C LEU A 95 0.32 -7.19 12.48
N LEU A 96 0.63 -8.17 11.60
CA LEU A 96 0.19 -9.56 11.71
C LEU A 96 0.73 -10.28 12.97
N GLN A 97 1.98 -10.00 13.35
CA GLN A 97 2.61 -10.55 14.57
C GLN A 97 1.99 -9.99 15.85
N ASP A 98 1.55 -8.72 15.83
CA ASP A 98 0.89 -8.08 16.98
C ASP A 98 -0.60 -8.50 17.11
N LEU A 99 -1.20 -9.14 16.08
CA LEU A 99 -2.62 -9.49 16.04
C LEU A 99 -3.11 -10.52 17.06
N PRO A 100 -2.36 -11.57 17.46
CA PRO A 100 -2.85 -12.61 18.37
C PRO A 100 -3.39 -12.03 19.69
N LEU A 101 -3.07 -10.77 19.99
CA LEU A 101 -3.39 -10.08 21.23
C LEU A 101 -4.74 -9.30 21.21
N LYS A 102 -5.44 -9.11 20.08
CA LYS A 102 -6.69 -8.27 20.06
C LYS A 102 -7.80 -8.76 19.11
N LYS A 103 -9.05 -8.80 19.62
CA LYS A 103 -10.30 -9.22 18.92
C LYS A 103 -10.65 -8.49 17.61
N GLY A 104 -10.00 -7.36 17.29
CA GLY A 104 -10.31 -6.52 16.11
C GLY A 104 -9.61 -6.91 14.81
N PHE A 105 -8.80 -7.98 14.82
CA PHE A 105 -7.80 -8.22 13.78
C PHE A 105 -8.15 -9.28 12.75
N ILE A 106 -9.19 -10.08 12.99
CA ILE A 106 -9.75 -11.00 11.98
C ILE A 106 -10.18 -10.27 10.70
N LYS A 107 -10.64 -9.02 10.83
CA LYS A 107 -11.02 -8.17 9.67
C LYS A 107 -9.81 -7.74 8.84
N VAL A 108 -8.65 -7.55 9.46
CA VAL A 108 -7.39 -7.28 8.74
C VAL A 108 -6.96 -8.52 7.99
N PHE A 109 -6.94 -9.68 8.65
CA PHE A 109 -6.56 -10.93 8.04
C PHE A 109 -7.44 -11.28 6.82
N ASN A 110 -8.77 -11.16 6.97
CA ASN A 110 -9.71 -11.46 5.89
C ASN A 110 -9.57 -10.49 4.71
N LEU A 111 -9.29 -9.21 4.97
CA LEU A 111 -8.96 -8.25 3.92
C LEU A 111 -7.67 -8.63 3.19
N LEU A 112 -6.60 -8.95 3.91
CA LEU A 112 -5.32 -9.32 3.30
C LEU A 112 -5.45 -10.61 2.48
N LYS A 113 -6.26 -11.59 2.93
CA LYS A 113 -6.65 -12.76 2.13
C LYS A 113 -7.43 -12.40 0.88
N GLN A 114 -8.34 -11.44 0.93
CA GLN A 114 -9.06 -10.99 -0.27
C GLN A 114 -8.08 -10.37 -1.28
N LEU A 115 -7.11 -9.58 -0.80
CA LEU A 115 -6.10 -8.95 -1.63
C LEU A 115 -5.09 -9.95 -2.22
N SER A 116 -4.88 -11.13 -1.61
CA SER A 116 -3.95 -12.14 -2.10
C SER A 116 -4.40 -12.83 -3.39
N ARG A 117 -5.63 -12.57 -3.85
CA ARG A 117 -6.12 -12.98 -5.17
C ARG A 117 -5.41 -12.26 -6.32
N ASP A 118 -4.83 -11.09 -6.06
CA ASP A 118 -4.02 -10.38 -7.04
C ASP A 118 -2.57 -10.83 -6.96
N SER A 119 -2.02 -11.29 -8.09
CA SER A 119 -0.69 -11.88 -8.15
C SER A 119 0.41 -10.89 -7.77
N TRP A 120 0.27 -9.62 -8.14
CA TRP A 120 1.26 -8.60 -7.82
C TRP A 120 1.25 -8.27 -6.33
N LEU A 121 0.06 -8.09 -5.73
CA LEU A 121 -0.05 -7.88 -4.28
C LEU A 121 0.46 -9.11 -3.50
N LYS A 122 0.08 -10.32 -3.91
CA LYS A 122 0.58 -11.57 -3.32
C LYS A 122 2.09 -11.62 -3.33
N GLN A 123 2.71 -11.34 -4.48
CA GLN A 123 4.16 -11.42 -4.64
C GLN A 123 4.91 -10.32 -3.89
N PHE A 124 4.47 -9.06 -3.96
CA PHE A 124 5.30 -7.92 -3.56
C PHE A 124 4.85 -7.21 -2.28
N VAL A 125 3.57 -7.27 -1.92
CA VAL A 125 3.00 -6.47 -0.82
C VAL A 125 2.59 -7.31 0.38
N LEU A 126 2.04 -8.50 0.15
CA LEU A 126 1.39 -9.26 1.21
C LEU A 126 2.38 -10.19 1.93
N PRO A 127 2.34 -10.26 3.28
CA PRO A 127 3.15 -11.21 4.04
C PRO A 127 2.78 -12.67 3.74
N ASP A 128 3.73 -13.58 3.91
CA ASP A 128 3.54 -15.01 3.59
C ASP A 128 2.45 -15.67 4.45
N ALA A 129 2.23 -15.16 5.67
CA ALA A 129 1.19 -15.63 6.59
C ALA A 129 -0.26 -15.47 6.10
N VAL A 130 -0.49 -14.74 4.98
CA VAL A 130 -1.83 -14.58 4.38
C VAL A 130 -1.93 -15.20 2.98
N GLN A 131 -0.91 -15.97 2.57
CA GLN A 131 -0.75 -16.45 1.19
C GLN A 131 -1.27 -17.87 0.92
N ASP A 132 -1.93 -18.53 1.88
CA ASP A 132 -2.56 -19.88 1.78
C ASP A 132 -2.92 -20.32 0.35
#